data_AF-A0A517R0W2-F1
#
_entry.id   AF-A0A517R0W2-F1
#
_cell.length_a   1.000
_cell.length_b   1.000
_cell.length_c   1.000
_cell.angle_alpha   90.00
_cell.angle_beta   90.00
_cell.angle_gamma   90.00
#
_symmetry.space_group_name_H-M   'P 1'
#
loop_
_entity.id
_entity.type
_entity.pdbx_description
1 polymer ?
#
loop_
_entity_poly.entity_id
_entity_poly.type
_entity_poly.pdbx_seq_one_letter_code
_entity_poly.pdbx_strand_id
1 'polypeptide(L)'
;MILTGPEIHARLGGDIKIDPFEESRLNPNSYNLTLHNELMVYDDIELDMRRPNNATRKIIPEEGLLLAPQRLYLGRTVEMTETHNLVPMLEGRSSIGRLGLFVHVTAGFGDVGFRGYWTLEMFSVQPIRIYPGVEIAQIFFHTVEGDIREYTGGKYQNNRDIQPSLLYKELLPDPQKELTFDDEPYFDSGLS
;
A
#
# COMPACT_ATOMS: atom_id res chain seq x y z
N MET A 1 -11.73 -16.17 8.64
CA MET A 1 -12.08 -16.94 7.40
C MET A 1 -11.92 -16.01 6.20
N ILE A 2 -11.97 -16.50 4.96
CA ILE A 2 -11.92 -15.64 3.76
C ILE A 2 -13.29 -15.56 3.07
N LEU A 3 -13.56 -14.46 2.38
CA LEU A 3 -14.77 -14.31 1.57
C LEU A 3 -14.66 -15.06 0.24
N THR A 4 -15.80 -15.56 -0.25
CA THR A 4 -15.93 -16.06 -1.63
C THR A 4 -16.18 -14.90 -2.59
N GLY A 5 -15.97 -15.10 -3.88
CA GLY A 5 -16.28 -14.13 -4.94
C GLY A 5 -17.70 -13.62 -4.87
N PRO A 6 -18.73 -14.50 -4.82
CA PRO A 6 -20.12 -14.06 -4.67
C PRO A 6 -20.36 -13.23 -3.40
N GLU A 7 -19.69 -13.54 -2.29
CA GLU A 7 -19.81 -12.77 -1.05
C GLU A 7 -19.12 -11.40 -1.18
N ILE A 8 -17.97 -11.33 -1.86
CA ILE A 8 -17.33 -10.05 -2.21
C ILE A 8 -18.30 -9.21 -3.04
N HIS A 9 -18.90 -9.79 -4.09
CA HIS A 9 -19.86 -9.09 -4.94
C HIS A 9 -21.08 -8.58 -4.17
N ALA A 10 -21.66 -9.41 -3.30
CA ALA A 10 -22.82 -9.05 -2.48
C ALA A 10 -22.55 -7.89 -1.50
N ARG A 11 -21.28 -7.70 -1.12
CA ARG A 11 -20.83 -6.66 -0.19
C ARG A 11 -20.36 -5.37 -0.87
N LEU A 12 -20.28 -5.35 -2.20
CA LEU A 12 -19.89 -4.15 -2.95
C LEU A 12 -20.85 -2.99 -2.68
N GLY A 13 -20.28 -1.82 -2.40
CA GLY A 13 -21.04 -0.61 -2.06
C GLY A 13 -21.47 -0.54 -0.58
N GLY A 14 -21.23 -1.60 0.19
CA GLY A 14 -21.38 -1.65 1.64
C GLY A 14 -20.04 -1.54 2.35
N ASP A 15 -19.59 -2.64 2.95
CA ASP A 15 -18.31 -2.74 3.66
C ASP A 15 -17.11 -3.01 2.71
N ILE A 16 -17.35 -3.25 1.42
CA ILE A 16 -16.33 -3.34 0.39
C ILE A 16 -16.63 -2.34 -0.73
N LYS A 17 -15.61 -1.59 -1.15
CA LYS A 17 -15.66 -0.79 -2.38
C LYS A 17 -14.39 -1.03 -3.19
N ILE A 18 -14.59 -1.19 -4.49
CA ILE A 18 -13.53 -1.33 -5.49
C ILE A 18 -13.91 -0.38 -6.63
N ASP A 19 -13.01 0.52 -7.02
CA ASP A 19 -13.31 1.54 -8.03
C ASP A 19 -12.10 1.79 -8.96
N PRO A 20 -12.19 1.46 -10.26
CA PRO A 20 -13.35 0.85 -10.93
C PRO A 20 -13.53 -0.64 -10.59
N PHE A 21 -14.78 -1.11 -10.57
CA PHE A 21 -15.11 -2.53 -10.46
C PHE A 21 -15.54 -3.11 -11.82
N GLU A 22 -15.00 -4.27 -12.18
CA GLU A 22 -15.38 -5.03 -13.37
C GLU A 22 -15.67 -6.49 -13.00
N GLU A 23 -16.91 -6.93 -13.24
CA GLU A 23 -17.39 -8.26 -12.86
C GLU A 23 -16.50 -9.41 -13.41
N SER A 24 -15.93 -9.23 -14.60
CA SER A 24 -15.05 -10.21 -15.24
C SER A 24 -13.76 -10.51 -14.46
N ARG A 25 -13.36 -9.61 -13.53
CA ARG A 25 -12.16 -9.76 -12.69
C ARG A 25 -12.44 -10.43 -11.36
N LEU A 26 -13.70 -10.74 -11.06
CA LEU A 26 -14.10 -11.44 -9.84
C LEU A 26 -13.77 -12.94 -9.96
N ASN A 27 -13.00 -13.45 -9.00
CA ASN A 27 -12.59 -14.85 -8.91
C ASN A 27 -13.40 -15.59 -7.81
N PRO A 28 -13.25 -16.92 -7.65
CA PRO A 28 -13.99 -17.67 -6.63
C PRO A 28 -13.82 -17.20 -5.18
N ASN A 29 -12.73 -16.49 -4.86
CA ASN A 29 -12.41 -16.00 -3.51
C ASN A 29 -11.52 -14.75 -3.50
N SER A 30 -11.44 -14.02 -4.61
CA SER A 30 -10.61 -12.81 -4.75
C SER A 30 -11.13 -11.94 -5.89
N TYR A 31 -10.53 -10.78 -6.09
CA TYR A 31 -10.76 -9.90 -7.22
C TYR A 31 -9.42 -9.48 -7.84
N ASN A 32 -9.25 -9.58 -9.16
CA ASN A 32 -8.01 -9.18 -9.83
C ASN A 32 -7.90 -7.64 -9.92
N LEU A 33 -6.75 -7.11 -9.51
CA LEU A 33 -6.41 -5.68 -9.59
C LEU A 33 -5.43 -5.45 -10.74
N THR A 34 -5.52 -4.30 -11.39
CA THR A 34 -4.77 -3.97 -12.60
C THR A 34 -3.64 -2.97 -12.34
N LEU A 35 -2.57 -3.09 -13.12
CA LEU A 35 -1.39 -2.24 -13.00
C LEU A 35 -1.64 -0.84 -13.60
N HIS A 36 -1.37 0.21 -12.82
CA HIS A 36 -1.36 1.58 -13.33
C HIS A 36 -0.21 1.82 -14.34
N ASN A 37 -0.35 2.80 -15.23
CA ASN A 37 0.59 3.04 -16.34
C ASN A 37 1.87 3.79 -15.92
N GLU A 38 2.06 4.05 -14.63
CA GLU A 38 3.25 4.69 -14.10
C GLU A 38 3.89 3.83 -13.01
N LEU A 39 5.21 3.94 -12.92
CA LEU A 39 6.05 3.43 -11.85
C LEU A 39 6.91 4.56 -11.29
N MET A 40 7.45 4.35 -10.10
CA MET A 40 8.44 5.19 -9.46
C MET A 40 9.65 4.32 -9.11
N VAL A 41 10.85 4.87 -9.30
CA VAL A 41 12.08 4.17 -8.97
C VAL A 41 13.02 5.09 -8.23
N TYR A 42 13.57 4.62 -7.11
CA TYR A 42 14.55 5.39 -6.36
C TYR A 42 15.78 5.68 -7.22
N ASP A 43 16.28 6.91 -7.08
CA ASP A 43 17.45 7.41 -7.81
C ASP A 43 18.75 7.00 -7.12
N ASP A 44 18.72 6.94 -5.79
CA ASP A 44 19.85 6.59 -4.94
C ASP A 44 19.96 5.06 -4.75
N ILE A 45 21.20 4.56 -4.68
CA ILE A 45 21.48 3.15 -4.35
C ILE A 45 21.26 2.91 -2.85
N GLU A 46 21.74 3.83 -2.03
CA GLU A 46 21.56 3.80 -0.58
C GLU A 46 20.28 4.54 -0.21
N LEU A 47 19.35 3.81 0.42
CA LEU A 47 18.13 4.39 0.98
C LEU A 47 18.30 4.60 2.47
N ASP A 48 18.00 5.81 2.94
CA ASP A 48 18.01 6.14 4.36
C ASP A 48 16.58 6.31 4.86
N MET A 49 16.21 5.53 5.87
CA MET A 49 14.88 5.53 6.47
C MET A 49 14.58 6.81 7.24
N ARG A 50 15.59 7.62 7.60
CA ARG A 50 15.44 8.88 8.36
C ARG A 50 15.19 10.10 7.49
N ARG A 51 15.21 9.96 6.16
CA ARG A 51 14.95 11.07 5.24
C ARG A 51 14.04 10.65 4.09
N PRO A 52 13.41 11.59 3.39
CA PRO A 52 12.82 11.33 2.09
C PRO A 52 13.92 10.86 1.12
N ASN A 53 13.62 9.84 0.32
CA ASN A 53 14.51 9.34 -0.73
C ASN A 53 13.99 9.82 -2.10
N ASN A 54 14.90 10.30 -2.97
CA ASN A 54 14.53 10.79 -4.29
C ASN A 54 14.12 9.63 -5.20
N ALA A 55 13.13 9.88 -6.04
CA ALA A 55 12.65 8.88 -6.98
C ALA A 55 12.12 9.50 -8.27
N THR A 56 12.45 8.86 -9.39
CA THR A 56 12.03 9.25 -10.73
C THR A 56 10.84 8.41 -11.21
N ARG A 57 9.88 9.06 -11.85
CA ARG A 57 8.75 8.37 -12.50
C ARG A 57 9.15 7.74 -13.83
N LYS A 58 8.52 6.61 -14.14
CA LYS A 58 8.61 5.92 -15.42
C LYS A 58 7.21 5.61 -15.92
N ILE A 59 6.93 5.97 -17.17
CA ILE A 59 5.70 5.57 -17.85
C ILE A 59 5.92 4.18 -18.44
N ILE A 60 4.95 3.29 -18.29
CA ILE A 60 4.90 2.00 -18.98
C ILE A 60 4.26 2.26 -20.36
N PRO A 61 5.00 2.16 -21.46
CA PRO A 61 4.44 2.40 -22.79
C PRO A 61 3.55 1.22 -23.22
N GLU A 62 2.77 1.39 -24.29
CA GLU A 62 1.86 0.35 -24.80
C GLU A 62 2.61 -0.92 -25.24
N GLU A 63 3.81 -0.77 -25.82
CA GLU A 63 4.71 -1.87 -26.16
C GLU A 63 5.38 -2.54 -24.94
N GLY A 64 5.07 -2.05 -23.74
CA GLY A 64 5.52 -2.58 -22.47
C GLY A 64 6.89 -2.08 -22.02
N LEU A 65 7.13 -2.14 -20.71
CA LEU A 65 8.38 -1.75 -20.06
C LEU A 65 9.16 -2.98 -19.62
N LEU A 66 10.45 -3.05 -19.98
CA LEU A 66 11.34 -4.09 -19.47
C LEU A 66 11.81 -3.73 -18.06
N LEU A 67 11.41 -4.52 -17.07
CA LEU A 67 11.94 -4.46 -15.71
C LEU A 67 13.25 -5.23 -15.64
N ALA A 68 14.29 -4.57 -15.13
CA ALA A 68 15.58 -5.18 -14.84
C ALA A 68 15.58 -5.84 -13.44
N PRO A 69 16.26 -6.99 -13.27
CA PRO A 69 16.51 -7.58 -11.96
C PRO A 69 17.27 -6.66 -11.01
N GLN A 70 17.24 -6.99 -9.70
CA GLN A 70 17.95 -6.27 -8.64
C GLN A 70 17.54 -4.79 -8.48
N ARG A 71 16.36 -4.44 -8.99
CA ARG A 71 15.79 -3.10 -8.87
C ARG A 71 14.36 -3.20 -8.38
N LEU A 72 14.02 -2.36 -7.41
CA LEU A 72 12.66 -2.19 -6.93
C LEU A 72 11.95 -1.15 -7.81
N TYR A 73 10.74 -1.48 -8.26
CA TYR A 73 9.84 -0.55 -8.94
C TYR A 73 8.59 -0.39 -8.09
N LEU A 74 8.30 0.84 -7.66
CA LEU A 74 7.07 1.15 -6.97
C LEU A 74 5.99 1.43 -8.01
N GLY A 75 4.92 0.66 -8.00
CA GLY A 75 3.73 0.88 -8.80
C GLY A 75 2.52 1.16 -7.93
N ARG A 76 1.36 1.27 -8.57
CA ARG A 76 0.08 1.17 -7.87
C ARG A 76 -0.95 0.42 -8.70
N THR A 77 -2.02 0.00 -8.05
CA THR A 77 -3.21 -0.48 -8.74
C THR A 77 -3.97 0.66 -9.42
N VAL A 78 -4.69 0.34 -10.48
CA VAL A 78 -5.67 1.27 -11.09
C VAL A 78 -6.86 1.44 -10.16
N GLU A 79 -7.28 0.35 -9.50
CA GLU A 79 -8.42 0.35 -8.62
C GLU A 79 -8.04 0.89 -7.24
N MET A 80 -8.87 1.82 -6.75
CA MET A 80 -8.91 2.22 -5.36
C MET A 80 -9.82 1.26 -4.61
N THR A 81 -9.41 0.83 -3.42
CA THR A 81 -10.25 0.01 -2.55
C THR A 81 -10.54 0.73 -1.24
N GLU A 82 -11.72 0.50 -0.70
CA GLU A 82 -12.11 0.92 0.65
C GLU A 82 -12.78 -0.29 1.32
N THR A 83 -12.37 -0.61 2.55
CA THR A 83 -12.78 -1.84 3.23
C THR A 83 -13.08 -1.57 4.69
N HIS A 84 -14.26 -1.98 5.16
CA HIS A 84 -14.69 -1.92 6.54
C HIS A 84 -14.98 -3.34 7.06
N ASN A 85 -14.88 -3.54 8.37
CA ASN A 85 -15.18 -4.82 9.05
C ASN A 85 -14.46 -6.08 8.51
N LEU A 86 -13.44 -5.90 7.68
CA LEU A 86 -12.70 -6.94 7.00
C LEU A 86 -11.24 -6.49 6.88
N VAL A 87 -10.33 -7.46 6.86
CA VAL A 87 -8.92 -7.24 6.54
C VAL A 87 -8.71 -7.55 5.05
N PRO A 88 -8.43 -6.54 4.20
CA PRO A 88 -8.03 -6.81 2.84
C PRO A 88 -6.60 -7.34 2.78
N MET A 89 -6.35 -8.29 1.89
CA MET A 89 -5.02 -8.81 1.60
C MET A 89 -4.75 -8.80 0.09
N LEU A 90 -3.64 -8.18 -0.29
CA LEU A 90 -3.11 -8.14 -1.65
C LEU A 90 -2.11 -9.27 -1.85
N GLU A 91 -2.27 -10.03 -2.93
CA GLU A 91 -1.35 -11.07 -3.34
C GLU A 91 -1.03 -11.03 -4.82
N GLY A 92 0.13 -11.61 -5.17
CA GLY A 92 0.46 -11.87 -6.57
C GLY A 92 -0.49 -12.88 -7.21
N ARG A 93 -0.64 -12.79 -8.53
CA ARG A 93 -1.29 -13.85 -9.32
C ARG A 93 -0.27 -14.94 -9.63
N SER A 94 -0.69 -16.21 -9.59
CA SER A 94 0.23 -17.33 -9.86
C SER A 94 0.91 -17.20 -11.23
N SER A 95 0.19 -16.76 -12.26
CA SER A 95 0.75 -16.54 -13.60
C SER A 95 1.85 -15.49 -13.63
N ILE A 96 1.73 -14.42 -12.82
CA ILE A 96 2.74 -13.38 -12.69
C ILE A 96 3.95 -13.89 -11.92
N GLY A 97 3.73 -14.59 -10.80
CA GLY A 97 4.79 -15.20 -10.00
C GLY A 97 5.60 -16.25 -10.78
N ARG A 98 4.97 -17.00 -11.69
CA ARG A 98 5.66 -17.96 -12.57
C ARG A 98 6.63 -17.33 -13.56
N LEU A 99 6.48 -16.04 -13.85
CA LEU A 99 7.45 -15.26 -14.63
C LEU A 99 8.57 -14.67 -13.75
N GLY A 100 8.56 -14.98 -12.45
CA GLY A 100 9.54 -14.47 -11.49
C GLY A 100 9.33 -13.01 -11.10
N LEU A 101 8.10 -12.49 -11.20
CA LEU A 101 7.76 -11.15 -10.74
C LEU A 101 7.04 -11.20 -9.39
N PHE A 102 7.66 -10.61 -8.38
CA PHE A 102 7.02 -10.26 -7.13
C PHE A 102 6.29 -8.92 -7.31
N VAL A 103 5.07 -8.81 -6.78
CA VAL A 103 4.25 -7.57 -6.89
C VAL A 103 4.13 -6.83 -5.56
N HIS A 104 4.48 -7.50 -4.47
CA HIS A 104 4.75 -6.95 -3.16
C HIS A 104 5.97 -7.69 -2.59
N VAL A 105 6.78 -7.05 -1.75
CA VAL A 105 7.94 -7.69 -1.12
C VAL A 105 7.59 -8.18 0.29
N THR A 106 6.81 -7.38 1.03
CA THR A 106 6.53 -7.69 2.45
C THR A 106 5.08 -7.45 2.88
N ALA A 107 4.46 -6.35 2.45
CA ALA A 107 3.21 -5.88 3.05
C ALA A 107 2.00 -6.09 2.13
N GLY A 108 1.55 -7.35 2.02
CA GLY A 108 0.25 -7.67 1.41
C GLY A 108 -0.96 -7.41 2.34
N PHE A 109 -0.73 -7.23 3.64
CA PHE A 109 -1.77 -7.03 4.64
C PHE A 109 -2.25 -5.58 4.68
N GLY A 110 -3.55 -5.34 4.50
CA GLY A 110 -4.17 -4.04 4.69
C GLY A 110 -4.96 -3.95 5.99
N ASP A 111 -4.92 -2.78 6.62
CA ASP A 111 -5.68 -2.52 7.83
C ASP A 111 -7.20 -2.45 7.57
N VAL A 112 -8.00 -2.80 8.57
CA VAL A 112 -9.45 -2.54 8.55
C VAL A 112 -9.67 -1.02 8.49
N GLY A 113 -10.50 -0.55 7.55
CA GLY A 113 -10.72 0.87 7.29
C GLY A 113 -9.75 1.47 6.25
N PHE A 114 -8.79 0.71 5.72
CA PHE A 114 -7.91 1.21 4.66
C PHE A 114 -8.71 1.65 3.43
N ARG A 115 -8.35 2.83 2.91
CA ARG A 115 -8.92 3.45 1.72
C ARG A 115 -7.80 4.03 0.86
N GLY A 116 -7.63 3.52 -0.36
CA GLY A 116 -6.64 4.06 -1.29
C GLY A 116 -6.26 3.09 -2.39
N TYR A 117 -5.27 3.49 -3.19
CA TYR A 117 -4.64 2.59 -4.15
C TYR A 117 -3.62 1.70 -3.42
N TRP A 118 -3.48 0.46 -3.90
CA TRP A 118 -2.48 -0.45 -3.38
C TRP A 118 -1.14 -0.12 -4.02
N THR A 119 -0.14 0.16 -3.18
CA THR A 119 1.24 0.31 -3.65
C THR A 119 1.78 -1.08 -3.98
N LEU A 120 2.41 -1.19 -5.15
CA LEU A 120 3.03 -2.42 -5.62
C LEU A 120 4.55 -2.30 -5.47
N GLU A 121 5.16 -3.19 -4.71
CA GLU A 121 6.62 -3.27 -4.52
C GLU A 121 7.17 -4.31 -5.50
N MET A 122 7.32 -3.91 -6.76
CA MET A 122 7.59 -4.84 -7.84
C MET A 122 9.08 -5.16 -7.95
N PHE A 123 9.42 -6.45 -7.87
CA PHE A 123 10.79 -6.95 -7.98
C PHE A 123 10.83 -8.15 -8.92
N SER A 124 11.69 -8.12 -9.93
CA SER A 124 11.81 -9.22 -10.90
C SER A 124 13.08 -10.04 -10.66
N VAL A 125 12.94 -11.36 -10.67
CA VAL A 125 14.07 -12.31 -10.63
C VAL A 125 14.79 -12.34 -11.97
N GLN A 126 14.00 -12.37 -13.05
CA GLN A 126 14.47 -12.33 -14.43
C GLN A 126 14.03 -11.02 -15.10
N PRO A 127 14.70 -10.58 -16.17
CA PRO A 127 14.18 -9.49 -16.99
C PRO A 127 12.77 -9.84 -17.48
N ILE A 128 11.79 -8.97 -17.20
CA ILE A 128 10.39 -9.21 -17.55
C ILE A 128 9.80 -7.96 -18.18
N ARG A 129 9.05 -8.13 -19.27
CA ARG A 129 8.29 -7.05 -19.88
C ARG A 129 6.89 -7.00 -19.29
N ILE A 130 6.51 -5.85 -18.74
CA ILE A 130 5.19 -5.60 -18.17
C ILE A 130 4.41 -4.61 -19.04
N TYR A 131 3.09 -4.61 -18.90
CA TYR A 131 2.19 -3.77 -19.69
C TYR A 131 1.20 -3.05 -18.77
N PRO A 132 0.81 -1.81 -19.10
CA PRO A 132 -0.21 -1.11 -18.32
C PRO A 132 -1.55 -1.86 -18.40
N GLY A 133 -2.37 -1.78 -17.35
CA GLY A 133 -3.71 -2.37 -17.31
C GLY A 133 -3.74 -3.89 -17.16
N VAL A 134 -2.60 -4.58 -17.14
CA VAL A 134 -2.58 -6.02 -16.87
C VAL A 134 -3.09 -6.30 -15.47
N GLU A 135 -3.93 -7.32 -15.31
CA GLU A 135 -4.29 -7.89 -14.02
C GLU A 135 -3.02 -8.40 -13.33
N ILE A 136 -2.46 -7.61 -12.42
CA ILE A 136 -1.10 -7.80 -11.88
C ILE A 136 -1.13 -8.50 -10.53
N ALA A 137 -2.16 -8.21 -9.73
CA ALA A 137 -2.34 -8.70 -8.38
C ALA A 137 -3.80 -9.10 -8.19
N GLN A 138 -4.11 -9.64 -7.02
CA GLN A 138 -5.47 -9.95 -6.60
C GLN A 138 -5.65 -9.55 -5.14
N ILE A 139 -6.86 -9.14 -4.78
CA ILE A 139 -7.25 -8.83 -3.41
C ILE A 139 -8.29 -9.83 -2.91
N PHE A 140 -8.16 -10.26 -1.66
CA PHE A 140 -9.14 -11.06 -0.96
C PHE A 140 -9.33 -10.53 0.45
N PHE A 141 -10.39 -10.97 1.12
CA PHE A 141 -10.84 -10.34 2.36
C PHE A 141 -10.98 -11.37 3.46
N HIS A 142 -10.40 -11.07 4.61
CA HIS A 142 -10.52 -11.86 5.83
C HIS A 142 -11.60 -11.28 6.74
N THR A 143 -12.45 -12.15 7.28
CA THR A 143 -13.31 -11.82 8.42
C THR A 143 -12.46 -11.64 9.68
N VAL A 144 -12.82 -10.67 10.50
CA VAL A 144 -12.18 -10.38 11.79
C VAL A 144 -13.07 -10.78 12.96
N GLU A 145 -12.48 -11.04 14.13
CA GLU A 145 -13.17 -11.37 15.38
C GLU A 145 -12.72 -10.40 16.49
N GLY A 146 -13.66 -9.96 17.32
CA GLY A 146 -13.44 -8.97 18.38
C GLY A 146 -13.78 -7.54 17.98
N ASP A 147 -13.49 -6.59 18.87
CA ASP A 147 -13.77 -5.17 18.65
C ASP A 147 -12.86 -4.59 17.56
N ILE A 148 -13.47 -3.91 16.59
CA ILE A 148 -12.76 -3.31 15.46
C ILE A 148 -12.33 -1.89 15.80
N ARG A 149 -11.06 -1.59 15.53
CA ARG A 149 -10.52 -0.24 15.51
C ARG A 149 -10.01 0.06 14.11
N GLU A 150 -10.66 1.00 13.43
CA GLU A 150 -10.33 1.31 12.04
C GLU A 150 -9.08 2.19 11.92
N TYR A 151 -8.37 1.99 10.81
CA TYR A 151 -7.32 2.85 10.34
C TYR A 151 -7.89 4.15 9.75
N THR A 152 -7.81 5.26 10.49
CA THR A 152 -8.51 6.51 10.12
C THR A 152 -7.59 7.65 9.69
N GLY A 153 -6.28 7.58 9.94
CA GLY A 153 -5.40 8.74 9.75
C GLY A 153 -3.90 8.48 9.65
N GLY A 154 -3.47 7.29 9.23
CA GLY A 154 -2.04 7.01 9.08
C GLY A 154 -1.44 7.49 7.75
N LYS A 155 -0.12 7.36 7.64
CA LYS A 155 0.73 7.91 6.55
C LYS A 155 0.27 7.59 5.12
N TYR A 156 -0.47 6.51 4.89
CA TYR A 156 -0.87 6.06 3.56
C TYR A 156 -2.40 6.05 3.33
N GLN A 157 -3.17 6.51 4.32
CA GLN A 157 -4.62 6.58 4.20
C GLN A 157 -5.04 7.61 3.15
N ASN A 158 -6.08 7.31 2.37
CA ASN A 158 -6.58 8.14 1.28
C ASN A 158 -5.52 8.51 0.23
N ASN A 159 -4.52 7.65 0.01
CA ASN A 159 -3.50 7.92 -1.01
C ASN A 159 -4.14 8.04 -2.40
N ARG A 160 -3.54 8.88 -3.25
CA ARG A 160 -4.05 9.19 -4.60
C ARG A 160 -3.09 8.84 -5.72
N ASP A 161 -1.92 8.33 -5.36
CA ASP A 161 -0.80 8.14 -6.28
C ASP A 161 0.21 7.15 -5.69
N ILE A 162 1.21 6.77 -6.49
CA ILE A 162 2.35 5.94 -6.06
C ILE A 162 3.03 6.60 -4.87
N GLN A 163 3.06 5.91 -3.72
CA GLN A 163 3.63 6.45 -2.48
C GLN A 163 5.06 5.93 -2.28
N PRO A 164 6.07 6.80 -2.21
CA PRO A 164 7.36 6.41 -1.64
C PRO A 164 7.20 6.15 -0.14
N SER A 165 8.21 5.52 0.47
CA SER A 165 8.19 5.28 1.91
C SER A 165 8.15 6.60 2.68
N LEU A 166 7.20 6.71 3.61
CA LEU A 166 7.07 7.83 4.55
C LEU A 166 7.61 7.48 5.94
N LEU A 167 8.41 6.42 6.05
CA LEU A 167 8.92 5.92 7.33
C LEU A 167 9.74 6.96 8.12
N TYR A 168 10.40 7.90 7.43
CA TYR A 168 11.10 8.99 8.09
C TYR A 168 10.20 9.80 9.04
N LYS A 169 8.88 9.88 8.78
CA LYS A 169 7.93 10.56 9.67
C LYS A 169 7.77 9.88 11.03
N GLU A 170 8.09 8.60 11.14
CA GLU A 170 8.08 7.85 12.41
C GLU A 170 9.40 7.98 13.17
N LEU A 171 10.50 8.26 12.45
CA LEU A 171 11.84 8.32 13.01
C LEU A 171 12.28 9.75 13.35
N LEU A 172 11.63 10.77 12.79
CA LEU A 172 11.88 12.16 13.15
C LEU A 172 11.28 12.44 14.55
N PRO A 173 12.04 13.07 15.45
CA PRO A 173 11.53 13.48 16.74
C PRO A 173 10.35 14.45 16.54
N ASP A 174 9.28 14.22 17.28
CA ASP A 174 8.12 15.11 17.32
C ASP A 174 8.56 16.45 17.95
N PRO A 175 8.56 17.57 17.20
CA PRO A 175 8.99 18.85 17.75
C PRO A 175 8.11 19.32 18.93
N GLN A 176 6.94 18.71 19.16
CA GLN A 176 6.10 18.99 20.33
C GLN A 176 6.43 18.11 21.55
N LYS A 177 7.17 17.00 21.40
CA LYS A 177 7.60 16.17 22.54
C LYS A 177 8.79 16.74 23.31
N GLU A 178 9.57 17.64 22.71
CA GLU A 178 10.75 18.25 23.35
C GLU A 178 10.44 19.47 24.22
N LEU A 179 9.20 19.97 24.23
CA LEU A 179 8.79 21.08 25.10
C LEU A 179 8.13 20.56 26.38
N THR A 180 8.91 19.92 27.25
CA THR A 180 8.56 19.81 28.67
C THR A 180 8.93 21.15 29.32
N PHE A 181 7.93 22.02 29.52
CA PHE A 181 8.06 23.20 30.38
C PHE A 181 7.97 22.77 31.85
N ASP A 182 8.98 22.09 32.36
CA ASP A 182 9.14 21.84 33.79
C ASP A 182 10.52 22.34 34.23
N ASP A 183 10.66 23.67 34.25
CA ASP A 183 11.62 24.38 35.09
C ASP A 183 10.94 25.71 35.48
N GLU A 184 9.89 25.64 36.31
CA GLU A 184 9.47 26.82 37.05
C GLU A 184 10.49 27.11 38.17
N PRO A 185 10.93 28.37 38.33
CA PRO A 185 11.89 28.74 39.35
C PRO A 185 11.24 28.64 40.73
N TYR A 186 11.90 27.91 41.63
CA TYR A 186 11.61 27.87 43.06
C TYR A 186 11.49 29.31 43.62
N PHE A 187 10.27 29.80 43.85
CA PHE A 187 10.02 30.95 44.70
C PHE A 187 10.06 30.47 46.15
N ASP A 188 11.22 30.63 46.79
CA ASP A 188 11.39 30.49 48.22
C ASP A 188 10.58 31.59 48.94
N SER A 189 9.42 31.22 49.49
CA SER A 189 8.66 32.07 50.40
C SER A 189 8.94 31.62 51.84
N GLY A 190 10.12 31.99 52.33
CA GLY A 190 10.47 31.84 53.73
C GLY A 190 9.57 32.70 54.62
N LEU A 191 8.77 32.07 55.48
CA LEU A 191 8.21 32.64 56.71
C LEU A 191 7.95 31.53 57.73
N SER A 192 8.92 31.31 58.63
CA SER A 192 8.81 31.41 60.10
C SER A 192 9.95 30.64 60.77
#